data_AF-A0A2V8M858-F1
#
_entry.id   AF-A0A2V8M858-F1
#
_cell.length_a   1.000
_cell.length_b   1.000
_cell.length_c   1.000
_cell.angle_alpha   90.00
_cell.angle_beta   90.00
_cell.angle_gamma   90.00
#
_symmetry.space_group_name_H-M   'P 1'
#
loop_
_entity.id
_entity.type
_entity.pdbx_description
1 polymer ?
#
loop_
_entity_poly.entity_id
_entity_poly.type
_entity_poly.pdbx_seq_one_letter_code
_entity_poly.pdbx_strand_id
1 'polypeptide(L)'
;MHSTPLSRVVHRFLPLLLFFVSGSSLAKQKATADDHKRLYAMLSGLQARLQMPQHIDLAIVPLERRMVSVQRFREADGSERFMISLDQEFFDSLSHEELKAAIAHELGHVWIYSHHPYLQTEALANEIAMRAVSRESMKRIYAKLWVHLGTTGDLDELLGSEKKTAQHNRNVRLAP
;
A
#
# COMPACT_ATOMS: atom_id res chain seq x y z
N MET A 1 -19.84 -66.96 2.92
CA MET A 1 -19.60 -65.79 3.79
C MET A 1 -19.03 -64.68 2.93
N HIS A 2 -19.83 -63.65 2.66
CA HIS A 2 -19.45 -62.46 1.90
C HIS A 2 -18.67 -61.50 2.79
N SER A 3 -17.62 -60.87 2.26
CA SER A 3 -17.19 -59.51 2.65
C SER A 3 -16.30 -58.91 1.57
N THR A 4 -16.72 -57.74 1.11
CA THR A 4 -16.23 -56.87 0.02
C THR A 4 -14.86 -56.20 0.29
N PRO A 5 -14.10 -55.80 -0.75
CA PRO A 5 -12.91 -54.98 -0.60
C PRO A 5 -13.26 -53.47 -0.61
N LEU A 6 -12.91 -52.75 0.46
CA LEU A 6 -13.01 -51.29 0.54
C LEU A 6 -11.73 -50.60 0.05
N SER A 7 -11.86 -50.00 -1.12
CA SER A 7 -11.37 -48.66 -1.52
C SER A 7 -10.00 -48.15 -1.03
N ARG A 8 -9.11 -48.02 -2.01
CA ARG A 8 -8.06 -47.01 -2.22
C ARG A 8 -8.09 -45.79 -1.27
N VAL A 9 -6.99 -45.59 -0.55
CA VAL A 9 -6.53 -44.26 -0.14
C VAL A 9 -5.20 -44.02 -0.84
N VAL A 10 -5.22 -43.22 -1.91
CA VAL A 10 -4.03 -42.76 -2.60
C VAL A 10 -3.53 -41.53 -1.83
N HIS A 11 -2.60 -41.73 -0.90
CA HIS A 11 -1.83 -40.61 -0.37
C HIS A 11 -0.83 -40.16 -1.44
N ARG A 12 -1.26 -39.22 -2.29
CA ARG A 12 -0.34 -38.44 -3.14
C ARG A 12 0.47 -37.51 -2.25
N PHE A 13 1.57 -38.02 -1.70
CA PHE A 13 2.65 -37.18 -1.18
C PHE A 13 3.34 -36.52 -2.37
N LEU A 14 3.01 -35.26 -2.62
CA LEU A 14 3.72 -34.39 -3.56
C LEU A 14 4.96 -33.84 -2.85
N PRO A 15 6.19 -34.22 -3.23
CA PRO A 15 7.37 -33.65 -2.61
C PRO A 15 7.52 -32.18 -3.03
N LEU A 16 7.57 -31.34 -2.00
CA LEU A 16 7.90 -29.92 -1.98
C LEU A 16 9.21 -29.66 -2.76
N LEU A 17 9.13 -29.05 -3.95
CA LEU A 17 10.31 -28.50 -4.62
C LEU A 17 10.78 -27.26 -3.85
N LEU A 18 11.77 -27.44 -2.97
CA LEU A 18 12.63 -26.37 -2.47
C LEU A 18 13.68 -26.04 -3.53
N PHE A 19 13.34 -25.13 -4.46
CA PHE A 19 14.34 -24.38 -5.22
C PHE A 19 14.39 -22.95 -4.68
N PHE A 20 15.11 -22.75 -3.58
CA PHE A 20 15.65 -21.42 -3.27
C PHE A 20 16.91 -21.24 -4.11
N VAL A 21 16.74 -20.72 -5.33
CA VAL A 21 17.84 -20.09 -6.06
C VAL A 21 18.12 -18.77 -5.34
N SER A 22 19.07 -18.77 -4.40
CA SER A 22 19.62 -17.55 -3.81
C SER A 22 20.47 -16.83 -4.85
N GLY A 23 19.82 -16.19 -5.80
CA GLY A 23 20.39 -15.14 -6.63
C GLY A 23 20.18 -13.80 -5.92
N SER A 24 20.91 -13.54 -4.84
CA SER A 24 20.99 -12.19 -4.29
C SER A 24 21.82 -11.35 -5.24
N SER A 25 21.17 -10.76 -6.25
CA SER A 25 21.72 -9.60 -6.93
C SER A 25 21.94 -8.53 -5.87
N LEU A 26 23.20 -8.16 -5.63
CA LEU A 26 23.56 -7.04 -4.78
C LEU A 26 23.15 -5.75 -5.52
N ALA A 27 21.85 -5.49 -5.58
CA ALA A 27 21.33 -4.23 -6.07
C ALA A 27 21.81 -3.14 -5.10
N LYS A 28 22.67 -2.27 -5.63
CA LYS A 28 23.30 -1.18 -4.88
C LYS A 28 22.22 -0.20 -4.46
N GLN A 29 21.87 -0.18 -3.18
CA GLN A 29 20.95 0.79 -2.59
C GLN A 29 21.47 2.21 -2.93
N LYS A 30 20.64 2.99 -3.62
CA LYS A 30 21.02 4.28 -4.22
C LYS A 30 20.55 5.47 -3.38
N ALA A 31 19.53 5.27 -2.54
CA ALA A 31 18.97 6.27 -1.65
C ALA A 31 20.03 7.02 -0.82
N THR A 32 19.96 8.34 -0.81
CA THR A 32 20.90 9.22 -0.11
C THR A 32 20.42 9.56 1.31
N ALA A 33 21.29 10.16 2.13
CA ALA A 33 20.88 10.69 3.44
C ALA A 33 19.81 11.79 3.31
N ASP A 34 19.86 12.59 2.24
CA ASP A 34 18.87 13.63 1.96
C ASP A 34 17.50 13.03 1.60
N ASP A 35 17.48 11.93 0.86
CA ASP A 35 16.24 11.20 0.57
C ASP A 35 15.57 10.70 1.85
N HIS A 36 16.36 10.10 2.76
CA HIS A 36 15.85 9.66 4.05
C HIS A 36 15.25 10.83 4.85
N LYS A 37 15.96 11.96 4.94
CA LYS A 37 15.46 13.15 5.65
C LYS A 37 14.16 13.67 5.06
N ARG A 38 14.07 13.73 3.73
CA ARG A 38 12.86 14.15 3.02
C ARG A 38 11.70 13.19 3.28
N LEU A 39 11.95 11.88 3.23
CA LEU A 39 10.96 10.85 3.50
C LEU A 39 10.43 10.91 4.94
N TYR A 40 11.32 11.05 5.92
CA TYR A 40 10.93 11.21 7.33
C TYR A 40 10.11 12.49 7.58
N ALA A 41 10.44 13.60 6.93
CA ALA A 41 9.66 14.83 7.01
C ALA A 41 8.25 14.65 6.38
N MET A 42 8.18 13.94 5.25
CA MET A 42 6.92 13.62 4.58
C MET A 42 6.04 12.70 5.43
N LEU A 43 6.61 11.61 5.96
CA LEU A 43 5.96 10.67 6.85
C LEU A 43 5.41 11.37 8.09
N SER A 44 6.25 12.12 8.80
CA SER A 44 5.85 12.90 9.98
C SER A 44 4.70 13.86 9.67
N GLY A 45 4.76 14.57 8.54
CA GLY A 45 3.70 15.49 8.11
C GLY A 45 2.38 14.80 7.77
N LEU A 46 2.43 13.57 7.24
CA LEU A 46 1.23 12.76 6.98
C LEU A 46 0.66 12.17 8.27
N GLN A 47 1.50 11.62 9.16
CA GLN A 47 1.08 11.13 10.47
C GLN A 47 0.38 12.21 11.28
N ALA A 48 0.91 13.45 11.27
CA ALA A 48 0.28 14.58 11.94
C ALA A 48 -1.11 14.90 11.38
N ARG A 49 -1.27 14.90 10.04
CA ARG A 49 -2.58 15.12 9.39
C ARG A 49 -3.59 14.02 9.70
N LEU A 50 -3.13 12.78 9.77
CA LEU A 50 -3.95 11.60 10.07
C LEU A 50 -4.10 11.34 11.58
N GLN A 51 -3.48 12.16 12.42
CA GLN A 51 -3.48 12.03 13.89
C GLN A 51 -3.05 10.64 14.35
N MET A 52 -1.97 10.12 13.75
CA MET A 52 -1.47 8.77 13.96
C MET A 52 -0.26 8.74 14.92
N PRO A 53 -0.42 8.25 16.17
CA PRO A 53 0.67 8.17 17.13
C PRO A 53 1.57 6.94 16.96
N GLN A 54 1.25 6.05 16.01
CA GLN A 54 1.99 4.80 15.80
C GLN A 54 3.47 5.06 15.46
N HIS A 55 4.34 4.17 15.92
CA HIS A 55 5.75 4.21 15.54
C HIS A 55 5.94 3.57 14.16
N ILE A 56 6.30 4.40 13.18
CA ILE A 56 6.39 4.00 11.77
C ILE A 56 7.75 4.40 11.25
N ASP A 57 8.47 3.43 10.72
CA ASP A 57 9.72 3.63 10.00
C ASP A 57 9.50 3.52 8.50
N LEU A 58 10.44 4.08 7.75
CA LEU A 58 10.43 4.04 6.30
C LEU A 58 11.82 3.68 5.78
N ALA A 59 11.88 2.72 4.86
CA ALA A 59 13.10 2.31 4.19
C ALA A 59 12.89 2.24 2.67
N ILE A 60 13.89 2.72 1.91
CA ILE A 60 14.01 2.39 0.48
C ILE A 60 14.85 1.12 0.39
N VAL A 61 14.29 0.07 -0.20
CA VAL A 61 14.91 -1.24 -0.35
C VAL A 61 15.24 -1.52 -1.82
N PRO A 62 16.27 -2.34 -2.12
CA PRO A 62 16.68 -2.55 -3.50
C PRO A 62 15.64 -3.29 -4.36
N LEU A 63 14.79 -4.11 -3.74
CA LEU A 63 13.69 -4.80 -4.40
C LEU A 63 12.52 -5.01 -3.43
N GLU A 64 11.36 -4.45 -3.74
CA GLU A 64 10.08 -4.79 -3.11
C GLU A 64 9.08 -5.14 -4.21
N ARG A 65 8.66 -6.41 -4.29
CA ARG A 65 7.82 -6.90 -5.39
C ARG A 65 6.46 -6.20 -5.49
N ARG A 66 5.98 -5.63 -4.37
CA ARG A 66 4.73 -4.87 -4.31
C ARG A 66 4.91 -3.39 -4.63
N MET A 67 6.13 -2.96 -4.97
CA MET A 67 6.57 -1.58 -5.15
C MET A 67 6.57 -0.76 -3.85
N VAL A 68 5.52 -0.87 -3.06
CA VAL A 68 5.46 -0.35 -1.69
C VAL A 68 4.79 -1.40 -0.81
N SER A 69 5.21 -1.51 0.44
CA SER A 69 4.52 -2.37 1.40
C SER A 69 4.64 -1.86 2.82
N VAL A 70 3.67 -2.23 3.65
CA VAL A 70 3.75 -2.10 5.10
C VAL A 70 3.91 -3.47 5.76
N GLN A 71 4.80 -3.54 6.76
CA GLN A 71 4.97 -4.69 7.63
C GLN A 71 4.82 -4.26 9.09
N ARG A 72 4.21 -5.14 9.90
CA ARG A 72 4.02 -4.94 11.33
C ARG A 72 5.00 -5.81 12.12
N PHE A 73 5.62 -5.23 13.13
CA PHE A 73 6.48 -5.89 14.09
C PHE A 73 5.88 -5.73 15.49
N ARG A 74 5.94 -6.80 16.26
CA ARG A 74 5.65 -6.77 17.69
C ARG A 74 6.97 -6.88 18.42
N GLU A 75 7.30 -5.86 19.19
CA GLU A 75 8.52 -5.81 19.97
C GLU A 75 8.41 -6.66 21.25
N ALA A 76 9.55 -6.96 21.86
CA ALA A 76 9.60 -7.79 23.07
C ALA A 76 8.86 -7.18 24.27
N ASP A 77 8.78 -5.85 24.34
CA ASP A 77 8.03 -5.10 25.35
C ASP A 77 6.52 -5.03 25.07
N GLY A 78 6.07 -5.66 23.98
CA GLY A 78 4.69 -5.69 23.55
C GLY A 78 4.26 -4.47 22.73
N SER A 79 5.12 -3.48 22.53
CA SER A 79 4.85 -2.35 21.64
C SER A 79 4.82 -2.81 20.17
N GLU A 80 4.14 -2.01 19.34
CA GLU A 80 4.01 -2.27 17.91
C GLU A 80 4.80 -1.24 17.11
N ARG A 81 5.52 -1.73 16.11
CA ARG A 81 6.26 -0.92 15.14
C ARG A 81 5.83 -1.30 13.73
N PHE A 82 5.78 -0.31 12.84
CA PHE A 82 5.49 -0.54 11.42
C PHE A 82 6.69 -0.15 10.58
N MET A 83 6.95 -0.89 9.50
CA MET A 83 7.94 -0.52 8.48
C MET A 83 7.24 -0.38 7.15
N ILE A 84 7.37 0.79 6.54
CA ILE A 84 7.01 1.02 5.14
C ILE A 84 8.27 0.79 4.30
N SER A 85 8.22 -0.15 3.38
CA SER A 85 9.31 -0.44 2.44
C SER A 85 8.93 0.07 1.05
N LEU A 86 9.80 0.88 0.43
CA LEU A 86 9.66 1.35 -0.94
C LEU A 86 10.71 0.69 -1.81
N ASP A 87 10.29 0.15 -2.94
CA ASP A 87 11.19 -0.30 -3.99
C ASP A 87 12.01 0.87 -4.55
N GLN A 88 13.32 0.69 -4.75
CA GLN A 88 14.22 1.74 -5.23
C GLN A 88 13.87 2.22 -6.65
N GLU A 89 13.57 1.32 -7.57
CA GLU A 89 13.26 1.71 -8.95
C GLU A 89 11.91 2.41 -9.01
N PHE A 90 10.94 1.93 -8.24
CA PHE A 90 9.66 2.61 -8.11
C PHE A 90 9.83 3.99 -7.50
N PHE A 91 10.55 4.10 -6.38
CA PHE A 91 10.86 5.38 -5.71
C PHE A 91 11.48 6.40 -6.67
N ASP A 92 12.49 5.98 -7.45
CA ASP A 92 13.16 6.83 -8.44
C ASP A 92 12.19 7.32 -9.53
N SER A 93 11.10 6.60 -9.78
CA SER A 93 10.07 6.96 -10.77
C SER A 93 9.02 7.95 -10.23
N LEU A 94 8.89 8.11 -8.91
CA LEU A 94 7.79 8.87 -8.30
C LEU A 94 8.11 10.38 -8.22
N SER A 95 7.13 11.18 -8.62
CA SER A 95 7.10 12.60 -8.26
C SER A 95 6.86 12.78 -6.76
N HIS A 96 7.08 13.99 -6.26
CA HIS A 96 6.84 14.31 -4.85
C HIS A 96 5.41 13.99 -4.39
N GLU A 97 4.40 14.34 -5.20
CA GLU A 97 2.99 14.11 -4.85
C GLU A 97 2.58 12.63 -4.98
N GLU A 98 3.17 11.89 -5.92
CA GLU A 98 2.93 10.45 -6.05
C GLU A 98 3.57 9.68 -4.88
N LEU A 99 4.79 10.04 -4.48
CA LEU A 99 5.45 9.47 -3.31
C LEU A 99 4.65 9.74 -2.03
N LYS A 100 4.16 10.97 -1.88
CA LYS A 100 3.31 11.35 -0.76
C LYS A 100 2.00 10.56 -0.73
N ALA A 101 1.39 10.32 -1.89
CA ALA A 101 0.19 9.51 -2.00
C ALA A 101 0.44 8.03 -1.69
N ALA A 102 1.55 7.47 -2.17
CA ALA A 102 1.96 6.10 -1.85
C ALA A 102 2.14 5.90 -0.34
N ILE A 103 2.88 6.80 0.32
CA ILE A 103 3.06 6.73 1.79
C ILE A 103 1.73 6.92 2.52
N ALA A 104 0.87 7.84 2.06
CA ALA A 104 -0.44 8.04 2.67
C ALA A 104 -1.35 6.80 2.57
N HIS A 105 -1.26 6.05 1.48
CA HIS A 105 -1.95 4.77 1.30
C HIS A 105 -1.49 3.72 2.32
N GLU A 106 -0.18 3.54 2.49
CA GLU A 106 0.37 2.62 3.49
C GLU A 106 0.00 3.03 4.92
N LEU A 107 -0.03 4.34 5.20
CA LEU A 107 -0.54 4.87 6.46
C LEU A 107 -2.03 4.55 6.66
N GLY A 108 -2.81 4.48 5.58
CA GLY A 108 -4.17 3.96 5.60
C GLY A 108 -4.24 2.54 6.16
N HIS A 109 -3.37 1.63 5.71
CA HIS A 109 -3.28 0.27 6.26
C HIS A 109 -2.88 0.24 7.73
N VAL A 110 -1.91 1.06 8.15
CA VAL A 110 -1.52 1.19 9.56
C VAL A 110 -2.68 1.72 10.41
N TRP A 111 -3.41 2.70 9.90
CA TRP A 111 -4.56 3.29 10.59
C TRP A 111 -5.67 2.26 10.77
N ILE A 112 -6.04 1.54 9.71
CA ILE A 112 -7.04 0.47 9.76
C ILE A 112 -6.60 -0.59 10.75
N TYR A 113 -5.33 -0.97 10.71
CA TYR A 113 -4.81 -1.97 11.63
C TYR A 113 -5.01 -1.55 13.09
N SER A 114 -4.74 -0.28 13.40
CA SER A 114 -4.80 0.25 14.75
C SER A 114 -6.22 0.50 15.28
N HIS A 115 -7.21 0.69 14.40
CA HIS A 115 -8.58 1.07 14.80
C HIS A 115 -9.64 0.03 14.44
N HIS A 116 -9.49 -0.63 13.29
CA HIS A 116 -10.45 -1.58 12.73
C HIS A 116 -9.72 -2.76 12.06
N PRO A 117 -8.95 -3.57 12.81
CA PRO A 117 -8.01 -4.54 12.24
C PRO A 117 -8.63 -5.59 11.31
N TYR A 118 -9.95 -5.81 11.41
CA TYR A 118 -10.69 -6.76 10.57
C TYR A 118 -11.20 -6.16 9.24
N LEU A 119 -10.95 -4.88 8.95
CA LEU A 119 -11.44 -4.17 7.77
C LEU A 119 -10.33 -3.74 6.80
N GLN A 120 -9.27 -4.55 6.66
CA GLN A 120 -8.12 -4.29 5.78
C GLN A 120 -8.48 -4.41 4.30
N THR A 121 -9.09 -3.36 3.75
CA THR A 121 -9.44 -3.27 2.33
C THR A 121 -8.71 -2.10 1.68
N GLU A 122 -8.36 -2.27 0.40
CA GLU A 122 -7.74 -1.23 -0.43
C GLU A 122 -8.57 0.05 -0.47
N ALA A 123 -9.89 -0.08 -0.65
CA ALA A 123 -10.81 1.05 -0.71
C ALA A 123 -10.82 1.87 0.60
N LEU A 124 -10.82 1.21 1.76
CA LEU A 124 -10.74 1.90 3.04
C LEU A 124 -9.36 2.55 3.22
N ALA A 125 -8.26 1.88 2.84
CA ALA A 125 -6.93 2.47 2.92
C ALA A 125 -6.82 3.74 2.06
N ASN A 126 -7.39 3.70 0.85
CA ASN A 126 -7.50 4.85 -0.04
C ASN A 126 -8.35 5.97 0.57
N GLU A 127 -9.48 5.64 1.21
CA GLU A 127 -10.32 6.62 1.89
C GLU A 127 -9.54 7.35 3.00
N ILE A 128 -8.81 6.60 3.83
CA ILE A 128 -7.96 7.18 4.88
C ILE A 128 -6.87 8.06 4.25
N ALA A 129 -6.17 7.56 3.22
CA ALA A 129 -5.11 8.30 2.53
C ALA A 129 -5.62 9.64 1.98
N MET A 130 -6.80 9.64 1.35
CA MET A 130 -7.44 10.84 0.78
C MET A 130 -7.86 11.88 1.82
N ARG A 131 -7.79 11.59 3.12
CA ARG A 131 -7.90 12.60 4.18
C ARG A 131 -6.66 13.50 4.26
N ALA A 132 -5.51 13.03 3.75
CA ALA A 132 -4.23 13.74 3.80
C ALA A 132 -3.65 14.12 2.41
N VAL A 133 -4.10 13.46 1.34
CA VAL A 133 -3.67 13.71 -0.05
C VAL A 133 -4.86 13.86 -1.00
N SER A 134 -4.60 14.37 -2.21
CA SER A 134 -5.65 14.56 -3.20
C SER A 134 -6.05 13.24 -3.88
N ARG A 135 -7.30 13.14 -4.36
CA ARG A 135 -7.73 12.05 -5.24
C ARG A 135 -6.86 11.95 -6.49
N GLU A 136 -6.49 13.10 -7.09
CA GLU A 136 -5.67 13.13 -8.31
C GLU A 136 -4.28 12.54 -8.10
N SER A 137 -3.65 12.77 -6.95
CA SER A 137 -2.38 12.11 -6.61
C SER A 137 -2.54 10.61 -6.41
N MET A 138 -3.67 10.16 -5.84
CA MET A 138 -4.00 8.72 -5.73
C MET A 138 -4.17 8.08 -7.11
N LYS A 139 -4.89 8.73 -8.04
CA LYS A 139 -5.04 8.22 -9.41
C LYS A 139 -3.71 8.06 -10.13
N ARG A 140 -2.82 9.06 -10.02
CA ARG A 140 -1.50 9.04 -10.65
C ARG A 140 -0.64 7.89 -10.14
N ILE A 141 -0.63 7.64 -8.82
CA ILE A 141 0.14 6.52 -8.27
C ILE A 141 -0.42 5.17 -8.73
N TYR A 142 -1.75 4.99 -8.78
CA TYR A 142 -2.36 3.77 -9.34
C TYR A 142 -1.99 3.55 -10.80
N ALA A 143 -2.04 4.59 -11.63
CA ALA A 143 -1.64 4.49 -13.03
C ALA A 143 -0.18 4.01 -13.18
N LYS A 144 0.74 4.50 -12.34
CA LYS A 144 2.12 4.02 -12.32
C LYS A 144 2.25 2.60 -11.80
N LEU A 145 1.57 2.29 -10.70
CA LEU A 145 1.59 0.95 -10.11
C LEU A 145 1.13 -0.11 -11.13
N TRP A 146 0.07 0.19 -11.88
CA TRP A 146 -0.44 -0.67 -12.95
C TRP A 146 0.54 -0.90 -14.09
N VAL A 147 1.25 0.13 -14.52
CA VAL A 147 2.33 0.00 -15.51
C VAL A 147 3.44 -0.91 -14.99
N HIS A 148 3.89 -0.71 -13.75
CA HIS A 148 4.95 -1.51 -13.14
C HIS A 148 4.54 -2.98 -12.93
N LEU A 149 3.29 -3.23 -12.54
CA LEU A 149 2.78 -4.59 -12.29
C LEU A 149 2.22 -5.27 -13.54
N GLY A 150 2.12 -4.56 -14.68
CA GLY A 150 1.51 -5.09 -15.91
C GLY A 150 0.03 -5.43 -15.74
N THR A 151 -0.71 -4.64 -14.97
CA THR A 151 -2.13 -4.87 -14.63
C THR A 151 -2.97 -3.62 -14.85
N THR A 152 -4.27 -3.68 -14.56
CA THR A 152 -5.21 -2.54 -14.57
C THR A 152 -6.32 -2.77 -13.53
N GLY A 153 -7.17 -1.76 -13.29
CA GLY A 153 -8.28 -1.85 -12.36
C GLY A 153 -9.28 -0.70 -12.52
N ASP A 154 -10.30 -0.68 -11.66
CA ASP A 154 -11.33 0.37 -11.65
C ASP A 154 -11.00 1.42 -10.57
N LEU A 155 -10.69 2.65 -11.00
CA LEU A 155 -10.39 3.76 -10.09
C LEU A 155 -11.62 4.19 -9.27
N ASP A 156 -12.84 4.04 -9.77
CA ASP A 156 -14.04 4.41 -9.03
C ASP A 156 -14.40 3.36 -7.97
N GLU A 157 -14.06 2.10 -8.20
CA GLU A 157 -14.13 1.06 -7.15
C GLU A 157 -13.09 1.32 -6.06
N LEU A 158 -11.84 1.63 -6.46
CA LEU A 158 -10.72 1.81 -5.53
C LEU A 158 -10.79 3.13 -4.75
N LEU A 159 -11.21 4.22 -5.40
CA LEU A 159 -11.18 5.57 -4.82
C LEU A 159 -12.59 6.11 -4.52
N GLY A 160 -13.66 5.36 -4.81
CA GLY A 160 -15.04 5.85 -4.79
C GLY A 160 -15.36 6.75 -6.00
N SER A 161 -16.62 7.03 -6.30
CA SER A 161 -17.00 7.88 -7.44
C SER A 161 -16.58 9.35 -7.27
N GLU A 162 -16.21 10.02 -8.36
CA GLU A 162 -16.11 11.48 -8.33
C GLU A 162 -17.46 12.12 -8.02
N LYS A 163 -17.53 12.83 -6.90
CA LYS A 163 -18.65 13.76 -6.69
C LYS A 163 -18.49 14.86 -7.74
N LYS A 164 -19.28 14.81 -8.81
CA LYS A 164 -19.48 15.96 -9.71
C LYS A 164 -19.89 17.13 -8.82
N THR A 165 -18.97 18.04 -8.53
CA THR A 165 -19.28 19.29 -7.85
C THR A 165 -20.43 19.92 -8.63
N ALA A 166 -21.57 20.12 -7.97
CA ALA A 166 -22.75 20.74 -8.56
C ALA A 166 -22.43 22.19 -8.95
N GLN A 167 -21.77 22.35 -10.09
CA GLN A 167 -21.52 23.60 -10.79
C GLN A 167 -22.48 23.62 -11.99
N HIS A 168 -23.76 23.43 -11.69
CA HIS A 168 -24.87 23.65 -12.60
C HIS A 168 -25.98 24.33 -11.79
N ASN A 169 -26.16 25.62 -12.04
CA ASN A 169 -27.30 26.49 -11.64
C ASN A 169 -27.26 27.19 -10.27
N ARG A 170 -26.27 28.08 -10.09
CA ARG A 170 -26.48 29.39 -9.42
C ARG A 170 -26.69 30.55 -10.41
N ASN A 171 -27.01 30.26 -11.68
CA ASN A 171 -27.26 31.26 -12.72
C ASN A 171 -28.75 31.38 -13.14
N VAL A 172 -29.71 30.89 -12.34
CA VAL A 172 -31.16 30.94 -12.68
C VAL A 172 -32.04 31.61 -11.61
N ARG A 173 -31.47 32.28 -10.61
CA ARG A 173 -32.27 33.08 -9.66
C ARG A 173 -31.61 34.41 -9.34
N LEU A 174 -31.63 35.35 -10.29
CA LEU A 174 -31.76 36.79 -10.06
C LEU A 174 -32.26 37.45 -11.37
N ALA A 175 -33.53 37.19 -11.69
CA ALA A 175 -34.42 38.07 -12.45
C ALA A 175 -35.82 37.69 -11.91
N PRO A 176 -36.56 38.63 -11.32
CA PRO A 176 -37.06 39.84 -11.99
C PRO A 176 -36.65 41.17 -11.35
#